data_AF-A0A316WI66-F1
#
_entry.id   AF-A0A316WI66-F1
#
_cell.length_a   1.000
_cell.length_b   1.000
_cell.length_c   1.000
_cell.angle_alpha   90.00
_cell.angle_beta   90.00
_cell.angle_gamma   90.00
#
_symmetry.space_group_name_H-M   'P 1'
#
loop_
_entity.id
_entity.type
_entity.pdbx_description
1 polymer ?
#
loop_
_entity_poly.entity_id
_entity_poly.type
_entity_poly.pdbx_seq_one_letter_code
_entity_poly.pdbx_strand_id
1 'polypeptide(L)'
;MKRLFRTVEIGLLLFAVSFSRQLIAQNTTDSIDEFIKDKMTQSKITGLQLAIVRNGKIDKLKNYGLESLEHKVATSSKTTFSINSMTKAFVGVAIMQLQEQGKLNVKDPISIYI
;
A
#
# COMPACT_ATOMS: atom_id res chain seq x y z
N MET A 1 19.01 -54.63 -16.26
CA MET A 1 18.00 -54.07 -15.33
C MET A 1 18.56 -52.99 -14.39
N LYS A 2 19.64 -53.21 -13.64
CA LYS A 2 20.18 -52.22 -12.68
C LYS A 2 20.54 -50.83 -13.26
N ARG A 3 20.97 -50.75 -14.52
CA ARG A 3 21.28 -49.47 -15.21
C ARG A 3 20.04 -48.62 -15.51
N LEU A 4 18.89 -49.24 -15.76
CA LEU A 4 17.63 -48.55 -16.07
C LEU A 4 16.98 -47.96 -14.82
N PHE A 5 17.06 -48.68 -13.68
CA PHE A 5 16.63 -48.15 -12.38
C PHE A 5 17.47 -46.93 -11.96
N ARG A 6 18.79 -46.97 -12.18
CA ARG A 6 19.69 -45.86 -11.83
C ARG A 6 19.42 -44.58 -12.64
N THR A 7 19.00 -44.69 -13.90
CA THR A 7 18.65 -43.51 -14.72
C THR A 7 17.34 -42.86 -14.30
N VAL A 8 16.36 -43.65 -13.83
CA VAL A 8 15.08 -43.12 -13.31
C VAL A 8 15.30 -42.42 -11.97
N GLU A 9 16.12 -42.97 -11.09
CA GLU A 9 16.47 -42.33 -9.81
C GLU A 9 17.17 -40.98 -10.00
N ILE A 10 18.13 -40.89 -10.94
CA ILE A 10 18.82 -39.64 -11.26
C ILE A 10 17.83 -38.62 -11.86
N GLY A 11 16.92 -39.06 -12.73
CA GLY A 11 15.87 -38.21 -13.29
C GLY A 11 14.92 -37.65 -12.23
N LEU A 12 14.52 -38.48 -11.26
CA LEU A 12 13.65 -38.08 -10.15
C LEU A 12 14.35 -37.08 -9.20
N LEU A 13 15.64 -37.31 -8.92
CA LEU A 13 16.48 -36.38 -8.15
C LEU A 13 16.64 -35.03 -8.85
N LEU A 14 16.89 -35.03 -10.15
CA LEU A 14 17.02 -33.79 -10.93
C LEU A 14 15.69 -33.02 -11.00
N PHE A 15 14.56 -33.73 -11.11
CA PHE A 15 13.23 -33.11 -11.06
C PHE A 15 12.92 -32.49 -9.69
N ALA A 16 13.22 -33.21 -8.60
CA ALA A 16 13.03 -32.72 -7.24
C ALA A 16 13.87 -31.46 -6.95
N VAL A 17 15.12 -31.40 -7.44
CA VAL A 17 15.99 -30.23 -7.29
C VAL A 17 15.45 -29.02 -8.07
N SER A 18 14.98 -29.21 -9.30
CA SER A 18 14.38 -28.13 -10.10
C SER A 18 13.07 -27.60 -9.49
N PHE A 19 12.22 -28.48 -8.96
CA PHE A 19 10.98 -28.10 -8.30
C PHE A 19 11.22 -27.30 -7.00
N SER A 20 12.28 -27.67 -6.25
CA SER A 20 12.69 -26.94 -5.04
C SER A 20 13.17 -25.52 -5.34
N ARG A 21 13.79 -25.28 -6.51
CA ARG A 21 14.23 -23.93 -6.92
C ARG A 21 13.07 -23.01 -7.30
N GLN A 22 12.01 -23.57 -7.89
CA GLN A 22 10.80 -22.80 -8.22
C GLN A 22 10.13 -22.21 -6.98
N LEU A 23 10.14 -22.94 -5.85
CA LEU A 23 9.54 -22.50 -4.58
C LEU A 23 10.32 -21.37 -3.91
N ILE A 24 11.66 -21.38 -3.97
CA ILE A 24 12.50 -20.35 -3.34
C ILE A 24 12.46 -19.02 -4.12
N ALA A 25 12.33 -19.08 -5.45
CA ALA A 25 12.29 -17.90 -6.32
C ALA A 25 11.02 -17.04 -6.17
N GLN A 26 9.95 -17.56 -5.57
CA GLN A 26 8.70 -16.82 -5.35
C GLN A 26 8.69 -16.01 -4.05
N ASN A 27 9.69 -16.17 -3.18
CA ASN A 27 9.80 -15.43 -1.92
C ASN A 27 10.67 -14.17 -2.07
N THR A 28 10.37 -13.31 -3.05
CA THR A 28 10.85 -11.92 -2.97
C THR A 28 10.00 -11.22 -1.93
N THR A 29 10.47 -11.14 -0.69
CA THR A 29 9.73 -10.41 0.33
C THR A 29 9.60 -8.94 -0.07
N ASP A 30 8.36 -8.44 -0.05
CA ASP A 30 8.08 -7.05 -0.35
C ASP A 30 8.61 -6.18 0.80
N SER A 31 9.77 -5.58 0.58
CA SER A 31 10.47 -4.79 1.61
C SER A 31 9.65 -3.61 2.12
N ILE A 32 8.70 -3.11 1.33
CA ILE A 32 7.77 -2.06 1.76
C ILE A 32 6.74 -2.65 2.73
N ASP A 33 6.22 -3.85 2.46
CA ASP A 33 5.32 -4.53 3.40
C ASP A 33 6.00 -4.81 4.73
N GLU A 34 7.26 -5.25 4.71
CA GLU A 34 8.05 -5.47 5.94
C GLU A 34 8.23 -4.17 6.73
N PHE A 35 8.68 -3.11 6.05
CA PHE A 35 8.87 -1.81 6.67
C PHE A 35 7.58 -1.26 7.29
N ILE A 36 6.46 -1.35 6.57
CA ILE A 36 5.16 -0.87 7.06
C ILE A 36 4.72 -1.68 8.27
N LYS A 37 4.81 -3.02 8.24
CA LYS A 37 4.43 -3.86 9.39
C LYS A 37 5.30 -3.59 10.62
N ASP A 38 6.60 -3.41 10.43
CA ASP A 38 7.53 -3.05 11.51
C ASP A 38 7.14 -1.69 12.12
N LYS A 39 6.91 -0.67 11.30
CA LYS A 39 6.50 0.66 11.76
C LYS A 39 5.13 0.65 12.44
N MET A 40 4.16 -0.07 11.90
CA MET A 40 2.85 -0.23 12.53
C MET A 40 2.98 -0.84 13.92
N THR A 41 3.85 -1.83 14.09
CA THR A 41 4.12 -2.47 15.39
C THR A 41 4.77 -1.48 16.37
N GLN A 42 5.85 -0.81 15.96
CA GLN A 42 6.58 0.15 16.80
C GLN A 42 5.70 1.32 17.26
N SER A 43 4.87 1.85 16.35
CA SER A 43 4.01 3.00 16.61
C SER A 43 2.60 2.63 17.08
N LYS A 44 2.31 1.33 17.27
CA LYS A 44 0.99 0.82 17.68
C LYS A 44 -0.15 1.31 16.77
N ILE A 45 0.10 1.31 15.46
CA ILE A 45 -0.89 1.69 14.45
C ILE A 45 -1.83 0.51 14.22
N THR A 46 -3.11 0.68 14.54
CA THR A 46 -4.14 -0.36 14.43
C THR A 46 -4.45 -0.75 13.00
N GLY A 47 -4.62 0.24 12.11
CA GLY A 47 -5.04 0.05 10.73
C GLY A 47 -4.43 1.11 9.83
N LEU A 48 -4.10 0.74 8.59
CA LEU A 48 -3.42 1.60 7.64
C LEU A 48 -3.80 1.24 6.21
N GLN A 49 -3.97 2.25 5.35
CA GLN A 49 -4.05 2.07 3.90
C GLN A 49 -2.86 2.77 3.24
N LEU A 50 -2.25 2.10 2.26
CA LEU A 50 -1.10 2.58 1.52
C LEU A 50 -1.40 2.58 0.03
N ALA A 51 -1.18 3.73 -0.61
CA ALA A 51 -1.10 3.86 -2.07
C ALA A 51 0.27 4.42 -2.45
N ILE A 52 0.94 3.77 -3.42
CA ILE A 52 2.16 4.27 -4.04
C ILE A 52 1.83 4.60 -5.48
N VAL A 53 2.01 5.86 -5.85
CA VAL A 53 1.72 6.38 -7.19
C VAL A 53 3.03 6.80 -7.86
N ARG A 54 3.30 6.26 -9.04
CA ARG A 54 4.47 6.58 -9.86
C ARG A 54 4.02 6.86 -11.28
N ASN A 55 4.48 7.98 -11.86
CA ASN A 55 4.13 8.37 -13.23
C ASN A 55 2.60 8.38 -13.49
N GLY A 56 1.83 8.85 -12.52
CA GLY A 56 0.36 8.91 -12.59
C GLY A 56 -0.37 7.57 -12.48
N LYS A 57 0.34 6.46 -12.21
CA LYS A 57 -0.24 5.12 -12.05
C LYS A 57 -0.04 4.60 -10.64
N ILE A 58 -0.98 3.80 -10.16
CA ILE A 58 -0.89 3.14 -8.87
C ILE A 58 0.01 1.91 -9.03
N ASP A 59 1.22 1.99 -8.48
CA ASP A 59 2.19 0.88 -8.45
C ASP A 59 1.85 -0.11 -7.33
N LYS A 60 1.27 0.37 -6.23
CA LYS A 60 0.86 -0.46 -5.09
C LYS A 60 -0.34 0.14 -4.37
N LEU A 61 -1.32 -0.70 -4.03
CA LEU A 61 -2.44 -0.37 -3.16
C LEU A 61 -2.64 -1.51 -2.16
N LYS A 62 -2.57 -1.22 -0.86
CA LYS A 62 -2.62 -2.25 0.19
C LYS A 62 -3.31 -1.72 1.44
N ASN A 63 -4.02 -2.61 2.13
CA ASN A 63 -4.64 -2.35 3.43
C ASN A 63 -3.96 -3.25 4.48
N TYR A 64 -3.76 -2.72 5.68
CA TYR A 64 -3.12 -3.41 6.80
C TYR A 64 -3.94 -3.24 8.07
N GLY A 65 -3.86 -4.23 8.95
CA GLY A 65 -4.44 -4.18 10.28
C GLY A 65 -5.97 -4.15 10.30
N LEU A 66 -6.51 -3.51 11.33
CA LEU A 66 -7.94 -3.46 11.63
C LEU A 66 -8.48 -2.03 11.56
N GLU A 67 -9.70 -1.88 11.08
CA GLU A 67 -10.50 -0.65 11.18
C GLU A 67 -11.05 -0.48 12.60
N SER A 68 -11.49 -1.57 13.22
CA SER A 68 -11.99 -1.58 14.60
C SER A 68 -11.39 -2.74 15.39
N LEU A 69 -10.76 -2.41 16.53
CA LEU A 69 -10.26 -3.40 17.49
C LEU A 69 -11.41 -4.12 18.19
N GLU A 70 -12.44 -3.38 18.59
CA GLU A 70 -13.59 -3.90 19.34
C GLU A 70 -14.36 -4.93 18.52
N HIS A 71 -14.66 -4.58 17.27
CA HIS A 71 -15.43 -5.43 16.37
C HIS A 71 -14.57 -6.36 15.50
N LYS A 72 -13.24 -6.29 15.64
CA LYS A 72 -12.25 -7.07 14.88
C LYS A 72 -12.46 -6.99 13.37
N VAL A 73 -12.81 -5.79 12.87
CA VAL A 73 -13.06 -5.55 11.46
C VAL A 73 -11.75 -5.21 10.76
N ALA A 74 -11.42 -5.94 9.70
CA ALA A 74 -10.21 -5.70 8.92
C ALA A 74 -10.30 -4.38 8.13
N THR A 75 -9.20 -3.65 8.04
CA THR A 75 -9.10 -2.49 7.14
C THR A 75 -9.30 -2.95 5.70
N SER A 76 -10.17 -2.26 4.97
CA SER A 76 -10.47 -2.54 3.56
C SER A 76 -10.34 -1.27 2.73
N SER A 77 -10.43 -1.37 1.40
CA SER A 77 -10.44 -0.20 0.51
C SER A 77 -11.64 0.74 0.73
N LYS A 78 -12.63 0.32 1.53
CA LYS A 78 -13.82 1.11 1.88
C LYS A 78 -13.72 1.76 3.26
N THR A 79 -12.70 1.40 4.06
CA THR A 79 -12.49 2.00 5.38
C THR A 79 -12.19 3.48 5.22
N THR A 80 -12.87 4.33 5.97
CA THR A 80 -12.65 5.78 5.98
C THR A 80 -11.87 6.21 7.21
N PHE A 81 -10.81 7.00 7.01
CA PHE A 81 -10.02 7.57 8.10
C PHE A 81 -10.25 9.08 8.19
N SER A 82 -10.27 9.61 9.41
CA SER A 82 -10.21 11.06 9.63
C SER A 82 -8.84 11.59 9.20
N ILE A 83 -8.81 12.35 8.09
CA ILE A 83 -7.57 12.89 7.52
C ILE A 83 -7.05 14.17 8.19
N ASN A 84 -7.83 14.73 9.13
CA ASN A 84 -7.46 15.88 9.96
C ASN A 84 -6.89 17.05 9.16
N SER A 85 -5.70 17.55 9.51
CA SER A 85 -5.09 18.70 8.85
C SER A 85 -4.78 18.48 7.36
N MET A 86 -4.79 17.24 6.85
CA MET A 86 -4.68 17.02 5.40
C MET A 86 -5.86 17.63 4.63
N THR A 87 -7.01 17.86 5.27
CA THR A 87 -8.15 18.61 4.70
C THR A 87 -7.74 20.01 4.22
N LYS A 88 -6.72 20.64 4.82
CA LYS A 88 -6.24 21.98 4.42
C LYS A 88 -5.73 22.02 2.98
N ALA A 89 -5.16 20.93 2.47
CA ALA A 89 -4.72 20.88 1.07
C ALA A 89 -5.92 21.01 0.12
N PHE A 90 -7.02 20.32 0.43
CA PHE A 90 -8.27 20.42 -0.35
C PHE A 90 -8.87 21.82 -0.28
N VAL A 91 -8.92 22.42 0.91
CA VAL A 91 -9.42 23.79 1.08
C VAL A 91 -8.55 24.80 0.32
N GLY A 92 -7.22 24.65 0.36
CA GLY A 92 -6.30 25.48 -0.40
C GLY A 92 -6.55 25.40 -1.91
N VAL A 93 -6.74 24.19 -2.44
CA VAL A 93 -7.10 23.99 -3.86
C VAL A 93 -8.44 24.65 -4.18
N ALA A 94 -9.45 24.49 -3.33
CA ALA A 94 -10.75 25.13 -3.53
C ALA A 94 -10.65 26.67 -3.56
N ILE A 95 -9.86 27.27 -2.68
CA ILE A 95 -9.60 28.73 -2.68
C ILE A 95 -8.92 29.16 -3.98
N MET A 96 -7.91 28.43 -4.44
CA MET A 96 -7.20 28.76 -5.69
C MET A 96 -8.12 28.60 -6.91
N GLN A 97 -9.00 27.61 -6.94
CA GLN A 97 -10.03 27.47 -7.98
C GLN A 97 -11.00 28.65 -8.00
N LEU A 98 -11.40 29.18 -6.83
CA LEU A 98 -12.22 30.38 -6.76
C LEU A 98 -11.47 31.61 -7.29
N GLN A 99 -10.17 31.71 -7.02
CA GLN A 99 -9.34 32.76 -7.60
C GLN A 99 -9.24 32.68 -9.12
N GLU A 100 -8.99 31.48 -9.67
CA GLU A 100 -8.94 31.27 -11.12
C GLU A 100 -10.27 31.63 -11.81
N GLN A 101 -11.39 31.45 -11.10
CA GLN A 101 -12.72 31.85 -11.55
C GLN A 101 -13.02 33.35 -11.36
N GLY A 102 -12.09 34.12 -10.78
CA GLY A 102 -12.28 35.54 -10.48
C GLY A 102 -13.29 35.83 -9.36
N LYS A 103 -13.65 34.83 -8.55
CA LYS A 103 -14.64 34.95 -7.46
C LYS A 103 -14.05 35.53 -6.17
N LEU A 104 -12.75 35.41 -6.00
CA LEU A 104 -11.97 36.05 -4.94
C LEU A 104 -10.56 36.35 -5.45
N ASN A 105 -9.82 37.17 -4.71
CA ASN A 105 -8.38 37.36 -4.91
C ASN A 105 -7.67 37.10 -3.58
N VAL A 106 -6.68 36.20 -3.57
CA VAL A 106 -5.97 35.80 -2.34
C VAL A 106 -5.07 36.91 -1.76
N LYS A 107 -4.99 38.05 -2.45
CA LYS A 107 -4.29 39.26 -1.99
C LYS A 107 -5.22 40.30 -1.37
N ASP A 108 -6.52 40.13 -1.51
CA ASP A 108 -7.50 41.03 -0.91
C ASP A 108 -7.52 40.88 0.62
N PRO A 109 -7.78 41.96 1.37
CA PRO A 109 -8.04 41.85 2.79
C PRO A 109 -9.31 41.01 3.02
N ILE A 110 -9.28 40.17 4.07
CA ILE A 110 -10.39 39.26 4.39
C ILE A 110 -11.71 40.00 4.64
N SER A 111 -11.65 41.27 5.08
CA SER A 111 -12.80 42.14 5.34
C SER A 111 -13.69 42.41 4.12
N ILE A 112 -13.23 42.07 2.90
CA ILE A 112 -14.06 42.14 1.69
C ILE A 112 -15.06 40.98 1.64
N TYR A 113 -14.78 39.87 2.32
CA TYR A 113 -15.56 38.64 2.24
C TYR A 113 -16.36 38.34 3.50
N ILE A 114 -15.87 38.74 4.69
CA ILE A 114 -16.51 38.54 5.99
C ILE A 114 -16.26 39.70 6.96
#